data_AF-A0A522LKE6-F1
#
_entry.id   AF-A0A522LKE6-F1
#
_cell.length_a   1.000
_cell.length_b   1.000
_cell.length_c   1.000
_cell.angle_alpha   90.00
_cell.angle_beta   90.00
_cell.angle_gamma   90.00
#
_symmetry.space_group_name_H-M   'P 1'
#
loop_
_entity.id
_entity.type
_entity.pdbx_description
1 polymer ?
#
loop_
_entity_poly.entity_id
_entity_poly.type
_entity_poly.pdbx_seq_one_letter_code
_entity_poly.pdbx_strand_id
1 'polypeptide(L)'
;MINFESQYFQKLAFKEEQIEQFLKSALHDLEIARVSDIPDVVFKFSYDALIKLGIALIAGKGYKIRSTAGHHVKILEKLSQILKDEDILVFGNKMRQERNLNLYNGGFFVAEKDSREYLSFVKGLFRKADIITL
;
A
#
# COMPACT_ATOMS: atom_id res chain seq x y z
N MET A 1 14.45 -16.36 -3.29
CA MET A 1 14.41 -15.76 -1.94
C MET A 1 14.31 -14.25 -2.11
N ILE A 2 13.40 -13.56 -1.41
CA ILE A 2 13.25 -12.10 -1.52
C ILE A 2 14.44 -11.45 -0.82
N ASN A 3 15.18 -10.59 -1.53
CA ASN A 3 16.26 -9.81 -0.94
C ASN A 3 15.68 -8.57 -0.24
N PHE A 4 16.09 -8.31 1.00
CA PHE A 4 15.72 -7.10 1.75
C PHE A 4 16.98 -6.27 1.98
N GLU A 5 17.14 -5.17 1.23
CA GLU A 5 18.34 -4.35 1.24
C GLU A 5 18.48 -3.60 2.57
N SER A 6 19.61 -3.76 3.27
CA SER A 6 19.85 -3.23 4.63
C SER A 6 19.74 -1.69 4.74
N GLN A 7 20.00 -0.99 3.64
CA GLN A 7 19.81 0.46 3.52
C GLN A 7 18.34 0.89 3.71
N TYR A 8 17.38 0.03 3.37
CA TYR A 8 15.94 0.30 3.44
C TYR A 8 15.24 -0.56 4.50
N PHE A 9 15.79 -1.72 4.83
CA PHE A 9 15.14 -2.69 5.70
C PHE A 9 16.03 -3.03 6.89
N GLN A 10 15.38 -3.24 8.03
CA GLN A 10 15.99 -3.77 9.23
C GLN A 10 15.34 -5.11 9.55
N LYS A 11 16.14 -6.13 9.84
CA LYS A 11 15.62 -7.38 10.38
C LYS A 11 15.03 -7.12 11.76
N LEU A 12 13.76 -7.44 11.96
CA LEU A 12 13.04 -7.22 13.21
C LEU A 12 11.94 -8.28 13.31
N ALA A 13 11.94 -9.03 14.40
CA ALA A 13 10.84 -9.95 14.70
C ALA A 13 9.65 -9.14 15.24
N PHE A 14 8.49 -9.33 14.61
CA PHE A 14 7.22 -8.79 15.08
C PHE A 14 6.43 -9.90 15.75
N LYS A 15 5.70 -9.57 16.81
CA LYS A 15 4.68 -10.49 17.34
C LYS A 15 3.51 -10.55 16.37
N GLU A 16 2.80 -11.68 16.36
CA GLU A 16 1.63 -11.88 15.48
C GLU A 16 0.58 -10.79 15.71
N GLU A 17 0.34 -10.38 16.95
CA GLU A 17 -0.65 -9.34 17.27
C GLU A 17 -0.26 -7.97 16.69
N GLN A 18 1.04 -7.70 16.53
CA GLN A 18 1.51 -6.46 15.89
C GLN A 18 1.28 -6.48 14.38
N ILE A 19 1.48 -7.64 13.73
CA ILE A 19 1.19 -7.83 12.31
C ILE A 19 -0.32 -7.68 12.07
N GLU A 20 -1.15 -8.27 12.94
CA GLU A 20 -2.61 -8.10 12.89
C GLU A 20 -3.04 -6.63 13.04
N GLN A 21 -2.39 -5.87 13.92
CA GLN A 21 -2.68 -4.43 14.07
C GLN A 21 -2.35 -3.65 12.78
N PHE A 22 -1.25 -3.98 12.11
CA PHE A 22 -0.93 -3.37 10.81
C PHE A 22 -1.98 -3.73 9.75
N LEU A 23 -2.41 -4.99 9.70
CA LEU A 23 -3.46 -5.44 8.78
C LEU A 23 -4.81 -4.76 9.07
N LYS A 24 -5.20 -4.65 10.35
CA LYS A 24 -6.41 -3.92 10.77
C LYS A 24 -6.35 -2.45 10.34
N SER A 25 -5.19 -1.81 10.47
CA SER A 25 -5.02 -0.42 10.01
C SER A 25 -5.11 -0.31 8.48
N ALA A 26 -4.56 -1.27 7.74
CA ALA A 26 -4.66 -1.30 6.28
C ALA A 26 -6.11 -1.52 5.80
N LEU A 27 -6.84 -2.44 6.45
CA LEU A 27 -8.26 -2.70 6.20
C LEU A 27 -9.14 -1.49 6.53
N HIS A 28 -8.84 -0.78 7.61
CA HIS A 28 -9.58 0.42 7.99
C HIS A 28 -9.49 1.50 6.90
N ASP A 29 -8.31 1.75 6.35
CA ASP A 29 -8.14 2.69 5.24
C ASP A 29 -8.89 2.21 3.99
N LEU A 30 -8.79 0.92 3.66
CA LEU A 30 -9.52 0.36 2.52
C LEU A 30 -11.04 0.54 2.67
N GLU A 31 -11.56 0.40 3.88
CA GLU A 31 -12.97 0.59 4.18
C GLU A 31 -13.38 2.05 4.00
N ILE A 32 -12.59 3.02 4.47
CA ILE A 32 -12.84 4.44 4.24
C ILE A 32 -12.90 4.74 2.74
N ALA A 33 -11.95 4.20 1.96
CA ALA A 33 -11.95 4.36 0.51
C ALA A 33 -13.19 3.72 -0.14
N ARG A 34 -13.66 2.58 0.39
CA ARG A 34 -14.81 1.84 -0.14
C ARG A 34 -16.12 2.58 0.04
N VAL A 35 -16.34 3.19 1.21
CA VAL A 35 -17.60 3.86 1.55
C VAL A 35 -17.67 5.32 1.09
N SER A 36 -16.56 5.87 0.61
CA SER A 36 -16.51 7.25 0.12
C SER A 36 -16.99 7.40 -1.33
N ASP A 37 -17.66 8.51 -1.57
CA ASP A 37 -18.07 9.04 -2.87
C ASP A 37 -17.14 10.16 -3.38
N ILE A 38 -16.25 10.69 -2.53
CA ILE A 38 -15.31 11.76 -2.87
C ILE A 38 -14.05 11.16 -3.52
N PRO A 39 -13.76 11.41 -4.82
CA PRO A 39 -12.64 10.77 -5.53
C PRO A 39 -11.28 10.92 -4.86
N ASP A 40 -10.98 12.10 -4.32
CA ASP A 40 -9.71 12.35 -3.62
C ASP A 40 -9.58 11.55 -2.33
N VAL A 41 -10.69 11.33 -1.62
CA VAL A 41 -10.74 10.49 -0.42
C VAL A 41 -10.55 9.03 -0.81
N VAL A 42 -11.27 8.56 -1.84
CA VAL A 42 -11.12 7.21 -2.39
C VAL A 42 -9.66 6.95 -2.78
N PHE A 43 -9.03 7.86 -3.52
CA PHE A 43 -7.64 7.75 -3.93
C PHE A 43 -6.68 7.70 -2.74
N LYS A 44 -6.78 8.70 -1.85
CA LYS A 44 -5.89 8.83 -0.69
C LYS A 44 -5.90 7.55 0.14
N PHE A 45 -7.08 7.11 0.54
CA PHE A 45 -7.21 5.95 1.42
C PHE A 45 -6.93 4.63 0.69
N SER A 46 -7.14 4.54 -0.63
CA SER A 46 -6.66 3.40 -1.42
C SER A 46 -5.13 3.31 -1.42
N TYR A 47 -4.44 4.45 -1.60
CA TYR A 47 -2.98 4.49 -1.57
C TYR A 47 -2.43 4.18 -0.17
N ASP A 48 -3.04 4.73 0.88
CA ASP A 48 -2.62 4.47 2.26
C ASP A 48 -2.83 3.00 2.62
N ALA A 49 -3.96 2.40 2.22
CA ALA A 49 -4.22 0.97 2.38
C ALA A 49 -3.18 0.09 1.65
N LEU A 50 -2.81 0.45 0.41
CA LEU A 50 -1.76 -0.24 -0.36
C LEU A 50 -0.43 -0.26 0.37
N ILE A 51 0.01 0.91 0.87
CA ILE A 51 1.28 1.04 1.59
C ILE A 51 1.25 0.29 2.92
N LYS A 52 0.16 0.40 3.68
CA LYS A 52 0.00 -0.32 4.95
C LYS A 52 -0.07 -1.84 4.77
N LEU A 53 -0.73 -2.33 3.71
CA LEU A 53 -0.70 -3.75 3.35
C LEU A 53 0.74 -4.20 3.08
N GLY A 54 1.49 -3.43 2.31
CA GLY A 54 2.91 -3.69 2.06
C GLY A 54 3.72 -3.78 3.36
N ILE A 55 3.55 -2.81 4.27
CA ILE A 55 4.22 -2.82 5.59
C ILE A 55 3.86 -4.08 6.39
N ALA A 56 2.58 -4.47 6.43
CA ALA A 56 2.13 -5.64 7.17
C ALA A 56 2.73 -6.94 6.62
N LEU A 57 2.75 -7.13 5.30
CA LEU A 57 3.32 -8.32 4.68
C LEU A 57 4.84 -8.37 4.80
N ILE A 58 5.52 -7.23 4.74
CA ILE A 58 6.97 -7.11 4.99
C ILE A 58 7.29 -7.47 6.45
N ALA A 59 6.49 -7.00 7.40
CA ALA A 59 6.59 -7.36 8.81
C ALA A 59 6.41 -8.87 9.03
N GLY A 60 5.45 -9.49 8.32
CA GLY A 60 5.27 -10.94 8.29
C GLY A 60 6.46 -11.74 7.72
N LYS A 61 7.38 -11.08 6.99
CA LYS A 61 8.66 -11.67 6.58
C LYS A 61 9.80 -11.42 7.57
N GLY A 62 9.55 -10.75 8.70
CA GLY A 62 10.54 -10.44 9.73
C GLY A 62 11.40 -9.20 9.42
N TYR A 63 10.85 -8.25 8.67
CA TYR A 63 11.54 -7.02 8.30
C TYR A 63 10.73 -5.78 8.61
N LYS A 64 11.43 -4.70 8.97
CA LYS A 64 10.88 -3.36 9.16
C LYS A 64 11.44 -2.45 8.07
N ILE A 65 10.56 -1.75 7.36
CA ILE A 65 10.97 -0.67 6.46
C ILE A 65 11.47 0.53 7.27
N ARG A 66 12.57 1.15 6.83
CA ARG A 66 13.11 2.40 7.36
C ARG A 66 12.43 3.58 6.66
N SER A 67 12.08 4.62 7.41
CA SER A 67 11.47 5.84 6.86
C SER A 67 12.52 6.74 6.18
N THR A 68 13.18 6.23 5.15
CA THR A 68 14.18 6.95 4.34
C THR A 68 13.59 7.36 2.99
N ALA A 69 14.28 8.25 2.26
CA ALA A 69 13.83 8.66 0.92
C ALA A 69 13.66 7.44 0.00
N GLY A 70 12.51 7.35 -0.67
CA GLY A 70 12.20 6.22 -1.56
C GLY A 70 11.59 4.98 -0.87
N HIS A 71 11.33 5.01 0.44
CA HIS A 71 10.78 3.85 1.14
C HIS A 71 9.46 3.33 0.56
N HIS A 72 8.57 4.18 0.05
CA HIS A 72 7.34 3.73 -0.63
C HIS A 72 7.64 2.88 -1.88
N VAL A 73 8.64 3.27 -2.68
CA VAL A 73 9.06 2.48 -3.85
C VAL A 73 9.51 1.08 -3.39
N LYS A 74 10.27 1.02 -2.30
CA LYS A 74 10.73 -0.26 -1.74
C LYS A 74 9.61 -1.09 -1.15
N ILE A 75 8.60 -0.47 -0.53
CA ILE A 75 7.40 -1.17 -0.09
C ILE A 75 6.69 -1.81 -1.29
N LEU A 76 6.51 -1.07 -2.39
CA LEU A 76 5.87 -1.58 -3.61
C LEU A 76 6.68 -2.71 -4.25
N GLU A 77 8.00 -2.60 -4.32
CA GLU A 77 8.88 -3.67 -4.82
C GLU A 77 8.72 -4.96 -4.01
N LYS A 78 8.75 -4.88 -2.66
CA LYS A 78 8.61 -6.08 -1.83
C LYS A 78 7.19 -6.62 -1.85
N LEU A 79 6.17 -5.75 -1.89
CA LEU A 79 4.78 -6.17 -2.04
C LEU A 79 4.56 -6.93 -3.35
N SER A 80 5.10 -6.41 -4.47
CA SER A 80 5.12 -7.07 -5.77
C SER A 80 5.76 -8.45 -5.72
N GLN A 81 6.92 -8.57 -5.07
CA GLN A 81 7.64 -9.83 -4.93
C GLN A 81 6.92 -10.83 -3.99
N ILE A 82 6.30 -10.36 -2.91
CA ILE A 82 5.57 -11.19 -1.95
C ILE A 82 4.30 -11.76 -2.61
N LEU A 83 3.54 -10.93 -3.31
CA LEU A 83 2.29 -11.32 -3.96
C LEU A 83 2.48 -11.87 -5.39
N LYS A 84 3.72 -11.86 -5.89
CA LYS A 84 4.09 -12.29 -7.26
C LYS A 84 3.24 -11.60 -8.33
N ASP A 85 3.16 -10.28 -8.23
CA ASP A 85 2.32 -9.44 -9.08
C ASP A 85 3.05 -8.16 -9.46
N GLU A 86 3.46 -8.07 -10.73
CA GLU A 86 4.20 -6.93 -11.28
C GLU A 86 3.33 -5.70 -11.50
N ASP A 87 1.99 -5.85 -11.58
CA ASP A 87 1.06 -4.73 -11.74
C ASP A 87 1.11 -3.80 -10.51
N ILE A 88 1.54 -4.31 -9.36
CA ILE A 88 1.82 -3.51 -8.15
C ILE A 88 2.86 -2.43 -8.43
N LEU A 89 3.89 -2.72 -9.22
CA LEU A 89 4.88 -1.72 -9.59
C LEU A 89 4.31 -0.70 -10.57
N VAL A 90 3.41 -1.12 -11.46
CA VAL A 90 2.77 -0.23 -12.44
C VAL A 90 1.79 0.72 -11.75
N PHE A 91 0.74 0.17 -11.13
CA PHE A 91 -0.31 0.93 -10.46
C PHE A 91 0.23 1.66 -9.23
N GLY A 92 1.03 0.99 -8.39
CA GLY A 92 1.58 1.59 -7.18
C GLY A 92 2.49 2.79 -7.46
N ASN A 93 3.31 2.73 -8.52
CA ASN A 93 4.12 3.90 -8.90
C ASN A 93 3.26 5.00 -9.50
N LYS A 94 2.22 4.69 -10.29
CA LYS A 94 1.28 5.69 -10.79
C LYS A 94 0.61 6.43 -9.62
N MET A 95 0.07 5.70 -8.65
CA MET A 95 -0.54 6.28 -7.44
C MET A 95 0.46 7.11 -6.63
N ARG A 96 1.70 6.64 -6.46
CA ARG A 96 2.76 7.39 -5.76
C ARG A 96 3.07 8.71 -6.47
N GLN A 97 3.16 8.71 -7.80
CA GLN A 97 3.44 9.90 -8.59
C GLN A 97 2.28 10.89 -8.49
N GLU A 98 1.04 10.43 -8.64
CA GLU A 98 -0.15 11.28 -8.48
C GLU A 98 -0.25 11.88 -7.08
N ARG A 99 0.00 11.09 -6.02
CA ARG A 99 0.02 11.57 -4.64
C ARG A 99 1.07 12.67 -4.45
N ASN A 100 2.24 12.54 -5.08
CA ASN A 100 3.29 13.55 -5.01
C ASN A 100 2.90 14.81 -5.79
N LEU A 101 2.34 14.68 -7.00
CA LEU A 101 1.84 15.80 -7.79
C LEU A 101 0.76 16.57 -7.02
N ASN A 102 -0.22 15.87 -6.44
CA ASN A 102 -1.30 16.49 -5.66
C ASN A 102 -0.76 17.23 -4.43
N LEU A 103 0.28 16.71 -3.77
CA LEU A 103 0.86 17.36 -2.60
C LEU A 103 1.65 18.63 -2.95
N TYR A 104 2.41 18.62 -4.06
CA TYR A 104 3.38 19.68 -4.36
C TYR A 104 2.89 20.73 -5.37
N ASN A 105 1.86 20.42 -6.18
CA ASN A 105 1.36 21.33 -7.23
C ASN A 105 0.03 22.01 -6.88
N GLY A 106 -0.34 22.11 -5.60
CA GLY A 106 -1.54 22.84 -5.16
C GLY A 106 -2.86 22.07 -5.28
N GLY A 107 -2.81 20.72 -5.33
CA GLY A 107 -3.98 19.85 -5.37
C GLY A 107 -4.56 19.69 -6.77
N PHE A 108 -4.24 18.59 -7.46
CA PHE A 108 -5.01 18.14 -8.61
C PHE A 108 -6.15 17.24 -8.11
N PHE A 109 -7.34 17.41 -8.68
CA PHE A 109 -8.45 16.51 -8.42
C PHE A 109 -8.19 15.17 -9.11
N VAL A 110 -8.31 14.06 -8.37
CA VAL A 110 -8.26 12.73 -8.98
C VAL A 110 -9.58 12.49 -9.68
N ALA A 111 -9.54 12.05 -10.95
CA ALA A 111 -10.75 11.74 -11.68
C ALA A 111 -11.49 10.56 -11.01
N GLU A 112 -12.82 10.61 -10.99
CA GLU A 112 -13.64 9.55 -10.38
C GLU A 112 -13.27 8.17 -10.93
N LYS A 113 -13.13 8.05 -12.26
CA LYS A 113 -12.72 6.80 -12.92
C LYS A 113 -11.39 6.27 -12.39
N ASP A 114 -10.35 7.11 -12.32
CA ASP A 114 -9.03 6.71 -11.83
C ASP A 114 -9.11 6.28 -10.35
N SER A 115 -9.82 7.04 -9.51
CA SER A 115 -9.99 6.69 -8.09
C SER A 115 -10.65 5.33 -7.88
N ARG A 116 -11.67 5.01 -8.69
CA ARG A 116 -12.38 3.72 -8.63
C ARG A 116 -11.53 2.57 -9.17
N GLU A 117 -10.73 2.83 -10.20
CA GLU A 117 -9.77 1.85 -10.74
C GLU A 117 -8.71 1.50 -9.69
N TYR A 118 -8.12 2.51 -9.03
CA TYR A 118 -7.18 2.30 -7.94
C TYR A 118 -7.80 1.54 -6.76
N LEU A 119 -9.01 1.89 -6.34
CA LEU A 119 -9.71 1.16 -5.28
C LEU A 119 -9.92 -0.31 -5.67
N SER A 120 -10.38 -0.58 -6.89
CA SER A 120 -10.60 -1.95 -7.39
C SER A 120 -9.31 -2.77 -7.39
N PHE A 121 -8.21 -2.15 -7.87
CA PHE A 121 -6.88 -2.74 -7.86
C PHE A 121 -6.43 -3.10 -6.43
N VAL A 122 -6.51 -2.15 -5.49
CA VAL A 122 -6.09 -2.38 -4.10
C VAL A 122 -6.94 -3.46 -3.44
N LYS A 123 -8.27 -3.47 -3.63
CA LYS A 123 -9.15 -4.57 -3.17
C LYS A 123 -8.69 -5.93 -3.70
N GLY A 124 -8.24 -5.99 -4.96
CA GLY A 124 -7.67 -7.19 -5.57
C GLY A 124 -6.44 -7.72 -4.81
N LEU A 125 -5.58 -6.83 -4.33
CA LEU A 125 -4.38 -7.21 -3.58
C LEU A 125 -4.69 -7.75 -2.19
N PHE A 126 -5.68 -7.18 -1.48
CA PHE A 126 -6.12 -7.73 -0.19
C PHE A 126 -6.67 -9.15 -0.35
N ARG A 127 -7.48 -9.39 -1.40
CA ARG A 127 -7.94 -10.75 -1.74
C ARG A 127 -6.78 -11.70 -2.06
N LYS A 128 -5.80 -11.24 -2.84
CA LYS A 128 -4.61 -12.02 -3.20
C LYS A 128 -3.73 -12.36 -1.99
N ALA A 129 -3.77 -11.53 -0.95
CA ALA A 129 -3.07 -11.75 0.31
C ALA A 129 -3.85 -12.64 1.29
N ASP A 130 -4.97 -13.25 0.85
CA ASP A 130 -5.90 -14.04 1.68
C ASP A 130 -6.46 -13.27 2.89
N ILE A 131 -6.52 -11.94 2.78
CA ILE A 131 -7.13 -11.08 3.80
C ILE A 131 -8.58 -10.87 3.42
N ILE A 132 -9.49 -11.41 4.24
CA ILE A 132 -10.94 -11.28 4.02
C ILE A 132 -11.32 -9.81 4.10
N THR A 133 -11.77 -9.25 2.98
CA THR A 133 -12.45 -7.96 2.89
C THR A 133 -13.96 -8.19 2.89
N LEU A 134 -14.71 -7.50 3.75
CA LEU A 134 -16.17 -7.46 3.76
C LEU A 134 -16.75 -6.83 2.47
#